data_AF-A0A1V6TM77-F1
#
_entry.id   AF-A0A1V6TM77-F1
#
_cell.length_a   1.000
_cell.length_b   1.000
_cell.length_c   1.000
_cell.angle_alpha   90.00
_cell.angle_beta   90.00
_cell.angle_gamma   90.00
#
_symmetry.space_group_name_H-M   'P 1'
#
loop_
_entity.id
_entity.type
_entity.pdbx_description
1 polymer ?
#
loop_
_entity_poly.entity_id
_entity_poly.type
_entity_poly.pdbx_seq_one_letter_code
_entity_poly.pdbx_strand_id
1 'polypeptide(L)'
;MHHPADNIPWHLIASNLHWAPGKLAPQIRALNLPEIPGKLKEEDGCPCGVTNLHLNSSLSESSELDLFAHAFTKAVSDASRLKRSQYPKNYSPLDRNDVLLGEDLFQKVNSLLFQEVKGGPRLPFEQRTASAFLHAPEYEEDDASEFTATAKIGFLSLEVVKMLLMLGELGPILQVCALPHEGLSGWYCVSSRKPGTGPYEIGWDTVQYNALVVYVALNVALCFPQIYDPKAGRTDETDYRHTAFYQYMLRNVTRPIYPSKATPYPHQQFFGSPRDHFGENFESLRNISRKNWLHQTKNVHGAGHYGLLSFNEFLDLEGPLLEPYLPSKTDVESVKRLLFSNKLGLPFELVLMIMDFADYKAERVLEVPHDPLRPTNRAALDEYLDQWWQIIVGCNIINDELGMDRTDWPGELRWVMNDLFRLVPGQYQRKTLTGMECTGL
;
A
#
# COMPACT_ATOMS: atom_id res chain seq x y z
N MET A 1 -22.41 5.57 -9.32
CA MET A 1 -21.84 6.41 -8.25
C MET A 1 -20.78 7.28 -8.91
N HIS A 2 -20.75 8.58 -8.61
CA HIS A 2 -19.63 9.42 -9.02
C HIS A 2 -18.42 9.05 -8.15
N HIS A 3 -17.31 8.65 -8.76
CA HIS A 3 -16.10 8.32 -8.02
C HIS A 3 -15.54 9.63 -7.46
N PRO A 4 -15.15 9.73 -6.18
CA PRO A 4 -14.56 10.95 -5.61
C PRO A 4 -13.36 11.50 -6.38
N ALA A 5 -12.65 10.63 -7.11
CA ALA A 5 -11.59 10.99 -8.05
C ALA A 5 -12.06 11.95 -9.16
N ASP A 6 -13.33 11.91 -9.56
CA ASP A 6 -13.89 12.76 -10.62
C ASP A 6 -13.85 14.27 -10.26
N ASN A 7 -13.83 14.58 -8.96
CA ASN A 7 -13.81 15.97 -8.46
C ASN A 7 -12.40 16.49 -8.15
N ILE A 8 -11.39 15.61 -8.18
CA ILE A 8 -10.00 15.97 -7.96
C ILE A 8 -9.39 16.30 -9.32
N PRO A 9 -8.73 17.46 -9.49
CA PRO A 9 -8.23 17.90 -10.79
C PRO A 9 -6.92 17.18 -11.16
N TRP A 10 -6.96 15.86 -11.35
CA TRP A 10 -5.80 15.02 -11.70
C TRP A 10 -5.07 15.52 -12.95
N HIS A 11 -5.78 16.17 -13.87
CA HIS A 11 -5.19 16.79 -15.05
C HIS A 11 -4.12 17.83 -14.71
N LEU A 12 -4.18 18.53 -13.58
CA LEU A 12 -3.15 19.50 -13.15
C LEU A 12 -1.81 18.82 -12.86
N ILE A 13 -1.83 17.58 -12.36
CA ILE A 13 -0.63 16.77 -12.20
C ILE A 13 -0.23 16.18 -13.55
N ALA A 14 -1.17 15.54 -14.25
CA ALA A 14 -0.88 14.80 -15.46
C ALA A 14 -0.36 15.69 -16.60
N SER A 15 -0.85 16.92 -16.74
CA SER A 15 -0.37 17.87 -17.77
C SER A 15 1.11 18.25 -17.62
N ASN A 16 1.66 18.06 -16.42
CA ASN A 16 3.04 18.38 -16.10
C ASN A 16 3.95 17.14 -16.00
N LEU A 17 3.39 15.96 -16.22
CA LEU A 17 4.15 14.72 -16.31
C LEU A 17 4.25 14.31 -17.77
N HIS A 18 5.42 13.81 -18.16
CA HIS A 18 5.59 13.13 -19.43
C HIS A 18 6.22 11.77 -19.20
N TRP A 19 5.76 10.78 -19.97
CA TRP A 19 6.42 9.49 -19.99
C TRP A 19 7.76 9.61 -20.69
N ALA A 20 8.83 9.13 -20.06
CA ALA A 20 10.12 8.99 -20.70
C ALA A 20 10.71 7.60 -20.44
N PRO A 21 11.18 6.90 -21.49
CA PRO A 21 11.87 5.63 -21.34
C PRO A 21 13.26 5.86 -20.75
N GLY A 22 13.77 4.93 -19.96
CA GLY A 22 15.15 4.99 -19.49
C GLY A 22 16.15 4.80 -20.63
N LYS A 23 17.18 5.66 -20.72
CA LYS A 23 18.32 5.40 -21.63
C LYS A 23 19.07 4.15 -21.19
N LEU A 24 19.32 3.24 -22.13
CA LEU A 24 20.28 2.15 -21.95
C LEU A 24 21.70 2.72 -21.84
N ALA A 25 22.41 2.40 -20.76
CA ALA A 25 23.81 2.79 -20.64
C ALA A 25 24.64 2.11 -21.75
N PRO A 26 25.60 2.82 -22.39
CA PRO A 26 26.42 2.28 -23.48
C PRO A 26 27.14 0.96 -23.14
N GLN A 27 27.49 0.78 -21.86
CA GLN A 27 28.18 -0.40 -21.34
C GLN A 27 27.30 -1.66 -21.32
N ILE A 28 25.98 -1.52 -21.20
CA ILE A 28 25.02 -2.65 -21.24
C ILE A 28 24.80 -3.10 -22.69
N ARG A 29 24.85 -2.16 -23.65
CA ARG A 29 24.72 -2.44 -25.09
C ARG A 29 25.88 -3.28 -25.64
N ALA A 30 27.08 -3.10 -25.10
CA ALA A 30 28.27 -3.87 -25.48
C ALA A 30 28.14 -5.38 -25.20
N LEU A 31 27.12 -5.79 -24.44
CA LEU A 31 26.87 -7.19 -24.07
C LEU A 31 25.92 -7.93 -25.04
N ASN A 32 25.46 -7.31 -26.15
CA ASN A 32 24.52 -7.92 -27.12
C ASN A 32 23.29 -8.57 -26.48
N LEU A 33 22.75 -7.95 -25.44
CA LEU A 33 21.57 -8.44 -24.74
C LEU A 33 20.33 -8.21 -25.63
N PRO A 34 19.33 -9.11 -25.58
CA PRO A 34 18.06 -8.91 -26.30
C PRO A 34 17.45 -7.54 -25.93
N GLU A 35 16.69 -6.95 -26.87
CA GLU A 35 15.98 -5.68 -26.64
C GLU A 35 15.21 -5.76 -25.32
N ILE A 36 15.42 -4.77 -24.44
CA ILE A 36 14.77 -4.73 -23.13
C ILE A 36 13.41 -4.07 -23.33
N PRO A 37 12.29 -4.78 -23.08
CA PRO A 37 10.98 -4.15 -22.99
C PRO A 37 11.05 -2.99 -22.00
N GLY A 38 10.70 -1.78 -22.47
CA GLY A 38 10.69 -0.58 -21.65
C GLY A 38 11.72 0.48 -22.03
N LYS A 39 12.61 0.22 -23.00
CA LYS A 39 13.73 1.11 -23.34
C LYS A 39 13.85 1.38 -24.84
N LEU A 40 13.91 2.66 -25.21
CA LEU A 40 14.12 3.11 -26.60
C LEU A 40 15.61 3.27 -26.94
N LYS A 41 15.92 3.34 -28.25
CA LYS A 41 17.26 3.64 -28.78
C LYS A 41 17.70 5.06 -28.39
N GLU A 42 19.02 5.29 -28.30
CA GLU A 42 19.76 6.41 -27.65
C GLU A 42 19.17 7.84 -27.66
N GLU A 43 18.37 8.21 -28.64
CA GLU A 43 18.03 9.61 -28.95
C GLU A 43 16.85 10.14 -28.12
N ASP A 44 15.94 9.27 -27.63
CA ASP A 44 14.64 9.68 -27.05
C ASP A 44 14.43 9.37 -25.55
N GLY A 45 15.43 8.86 -24.82
CA GLY A 45 15.27 8.43 -23.41
C GLY A 45 15.63 9.48 -22.33
N CYS A 46 15.24 9.24 -21.07
CA CYS A 46 15.68 10.01 -19.90
C CYS A 46 17.19 9.82 -19.64
N PRO A 47 17.98 10.91 -19.48
CA PRO A 47 19.39 10.84 -19.09
C PRO A 47 19.64 10.08 -17.77
N CYS A 48 18.65 10.04 -16.89
CA CYS A 48 18.66 9.30 -15.64
C CYS A 48 18.70 7.77 -15.81
N GLY A 49 18.40 7.26 -17.02
CA GLY A 49 18.35 5.82 -17.30
C GLY A 49 17.09 5.10 -16.78
N VAL A 50 16.19 5.83 -16.11
CA VAL A 50 14.99 5.29 -15.45
C VAL A 50 13.75 5.54 -16.31
N THR A 51 13.02 4.48 -16.64
CA THR A 51 11.68 4.56 -17.24
C THR A 51 10.72 5.09 -16.18
N ASN A 52 10.09 6.25 -16.40
CA ASN A 52 9.12 6.82 -15.46
C ASN A 52 8.19 7.86 -16.11
N LEU A 53 7.20 8.32 -15.35
CA LEU A 53 6.59 9.63 -15.55
C LEU A 53 7.48 10.69 -14.89
N HIS A 54 8.08 11.56 -15.69
CA HIS A 54 8.99 12.61 -15.24
C HIS A 54 8.30 13.95 -15.26
N LEU A 55 8.69 14.84 -14.35
CA LEU A 55 8.19 16.20 -14.38
C LEU A 55 8.72 16.97 -15.57
N ASN A 56 7.87 17.82 -16.12
CA ASN A 56 8.32 19.00 -16.83
C ASN A 56 8.98 19.93 -15.81
N SER A 57 10.11 20.55 -16.19
CA SER A 57 10.97 21.38 -15.33
C SER A 57 10.28 22.57 -14.63
N SER A 58 8.99 22.81 -14.87
CA SER A 58 8.16 23.87 -14.30
C SER A 58 7.44 23.51 -12.99
N LEU A 59 7.29 22.23 -12.62
CA LEU A 59 6.41 21.84 -11.49
C LEU A 59 6.96 22.25 -10.12
N SER A 60 8.28 22.29 -9.94
CA SER A 60 8.91 22.59 -8.65
C SER A 60 8.60 24.01 -8.14
N GLU A 61 8.19 24.91 -9.04
CA GLU A 61 7.79 26.30 -8.74
C GLU A 61 6.31 26.59 -9.08
N SER A 62 5.55 25.58 -9.54
CA SER A 62 4.22 25.83 -10.12
C SER A 62 3.11 25.96 -9.06
N SER A 63 2.27 26.97 -9.26
CA SER A 63 0.97 27.13 -8.59
C SER A 63 0.03 25.95 -8.78
N GLU A 64 0.27 25.07 -9.75
CA GLU A 64 -0.64 23.98 -10.11
C GLU A 64 -0.61 22.81 -9.12
N LEU A 65 0.58 22.46 -8.59
CA LEU A 65 0.68 21.47 -7.51
C LEU A 65 -0.02 21.98 -6.25
N ASP A 66 0.14 23.27 -5.94
CA ASP A 66 -0.57 23.89 -4.82
C ASP A 66 -2.07 23.89 -5.06
N LEU A 67 -2.55 24.27 -6.26
CA LEU A 67 -3.98 24.19 -6.62
C LEU A 67 -4.53 22.76 -6.50
N PHE A 68 -3.79 21.76 -6.98
CA PHE A 68 -4.14 20.36 -6.81
C PHE A 68 -4.23 19.98 -5.33
N ALA A 69 -3.22 20.33 -4.54
CA ALA A 69 -3.17 20.04 -3.11
C ALA A 69 -4.32 20.70 -2.35
N HIS A 70 -4.69 21.94 -2.68
CA HIS A 70 -5.86 22.62 -2.12
C HIS A 70 -7.17 21.91 -2.50
N ALA A 71 -7.32 21.51 -3.77
CA ALA A 71 -8.50 20.78 -4.22
C ALA A 71 -8.62 19.41 -3.53
N PHE A 72 -7.51 18.69 -3.40
CA PHE A 72 -7.45 17.42 -2.68
C PHE A 72 -7.80 17.58 -1.20
N THR A 73 -7.18 18.56 -0.52
CA THR A 73 -7.46 18.90 0.88
C THR A 73 -8.94 19.19 1.10
N LYS A 74 -9.54 19.99 0.20
CA LYS A 74 -10.96 20.30 0.24
C LYS A 74 -11.82 19.05 0.04
N ALA A 75 -11.49 18.20 -0.94
CA ALA A 75 -12.22 16.98 -1.22
C ALA A 75 -12.19 16.02 -0.01
N VAL A 76 -11.02 15.82 0.62
CA VAL A 76 -10.90 15.03 1.85
C VAL A 76 -11.74 15.66 2.96
N SER A 77 -11.61 16.97 3.21
CA SER A 77 -12.36 17.66 4.27
C SER A 77 -13.88 17.55 4.10
N ASP A 78 -14.37 17.73 2.87
CA ASP A 78 -15.79 17.62 2.54
C ASP A 78 -16.30 16.18 2.74
N ALA A 79 -15.54 15.19 2.26
CA ALA A 79 -15.87 13.77 2.43
C ALA A 79 -15.81 13.33 3.90
N SER A 80 -14.80 13.78 4.66
CA SER A 80 -14.66 13.52 6.10
C SER A 80 -15.85 14.05 6.88
N ARG A 81 -16.25 15.30 6.63
CA ARG A 81 -17.44 15.90 7.26
C ARG A 81 -18.71 15.12 6.94
N LEU A 82 -18.91 14.76 5.68
CA LEU A 82 -20.09 13.98 5.27
C LEU A 82 -20.09 12.60 5.92
N LYS A 83 -18.97 11.88 5.89
CA LYS A 83 -18.82 10.56 6.48
C LYS A 83 -19.00 10.59 8.00
N ARG A 84 -18.35 11.54 8.69
CA ARG A 84 -18.46 11.71 10.15
C ARG A 84 -19.88 12.02 10.61
N SER A 85 -20.68 12.71 9.78
CA SER A 85 -22.08 13.01 10.07
C SER A 85 -23.00 11.78 10.13
N GLN A 86 -22.55 10.63 9.60
CA GLN A 86 -23.26 9.36 9.66
C GLN A 86 -23.12 8.66 11.02
N TYR A 87 -22.26 9.18 11.89
CA TYR A 87 -21.97 8.63 13.22
C TYR A 87 -22.47 9.59 14.32
N PRO A 88 -22.74 9.08 15.55
CA PRO A 88 -23.11 9.91 16.68
C PRO A 88 -22.11 11.06 16.91
N LYS A 89 -22.62 12.27 17.17
CA LYS A 89 -21.75 13.45 17.38
C LYS A 89 -20.82 13.26 18.58
N ASN A 90 -21.35 12.69 19.66
CA ASN A 90 -20.62 12.41 20.89
C ASN A 90 -20.75 10.93 21.22
N TYR A 91 -19.69 10.37 21.81
CA TYR A 91 -19.68 9.03 22.37
C TYR A 91 -19.66 9.12 23.90
N SER A 92 -20.43 8.25 24.55
CA SER A 92 -20.35 8.12 26.01
C SER A 92 -18.99 7.54 26.41
N PRO A 93 -18.41 7.94 27.55
CA PRO A 93 -17.20 7.31 28.06
C PRO A 93 -17.43 5.82 28.26
N LEU A 94 -16.53 5.00 27.70
CA LEU A 94 -16.55 3.55 27.88
C LEU A 94 -15.92 3.17 29.22
N ASP A 95 -16.46 2.13 29.87
CA ASP A 95 -15.73 1.42 30.91
C ASP A 95 -14.56 0.66 30.28
N ARG A 96 -13.48 0.45 31.05
CA ARG A 96 -12.30 -0.32 30.62
C ARG A 96 -12.66 -1.72 30.11
N ASN A 97 -13.71 -2.32 30.64
CA ASN A 97 -14.14 -3.69 30.29
C ASN A 97 -15.19 -3.73 29.17
N ASP A 98 -15.62 -2.58 28.64
CA ASP A 98 -16.59 -2.56 27.55
C ASP A 98 -16.00 -3.21 26.29
N VAL A 99 -16.77 -4.11 25.69
CA VAL A 99 -16.37 -4.84 24.47
C VAL A 99 -16.60 -3.96 23.26
N LEU A 100 -15.51 -3.55 22.60
CA LEU A 100 -15.48 -2.79 21.37
C LEU A 100 -15.66 -3.68 20.13
N LEU A 101 -15.05 -4.87 20.16
CA LEU A 101 -15.11 -5.82 19.05
C LEU A 101 -16.16 -6.90 19.34
N GLY A 102 -17.39 -6.66 18.88
CA GLY A 102 -18.44 -7.69 18.83
C GLY A 102 -18.01 -8.91 18.02
N GLU A 103 -18.72 -10.04 18.15
CA GLU A 103 -18.27 -11.32 17.58
C GLU A 103 -18.07 -11.28 16.06
N ASP A 104 -19.01 -10.69 15.31
CA ASP A 104 -18.90 -10.58 13.86
C ASP A 104 -17.67 -9.78 13.42
N LEU A 105 -17.41 -8.64 14.09
CA LEU A 105 -16.28 -7.78 13.78
C LEU A 105 -14.96 -8.42 14.21
N PHE A 106 -14.94 -9.09 15.36
CA PHE A 106 -13.81 -9.88 15.82
C PHE A 106 -13.43 -10.96 14.81
N GLN A 107 -14.38 -11.71 14.26
CA GLN A 107 -14.07 -12.74 13.26
C GLN A 107 -13.41 -12.12 12.00
N LYS A 108 -13.92 -10.97 11.53
CA LYS A 108 -13.32 -10.24 10.39
C LYS A 108 -11.89 -9.77 10.70
N VAL A 109 -11.68 -9.11 11.84
CA VAL A 109 -10.36 -8.60 12.25
C VAL A 109 -9.38 -9.75 12.47
N ASN A 110 -9.81 -10.80 13.17
CA ASN A 110 -8.99 -11.98 13.44
C ASN A 110 -8.58 -12.69 12.14
N SER A 111 -9.50 -12.80 11.18
CA SER A 111 -9.22 -13.32 9.84
C SER A 111 -8.13 -12.52 9.14
N LEU A 112 -8.15 -11.18 9.21
CA LEU A 112 -7.10 -10.36 8.59
C LEU A 112 -5.76 -10.41 9.33
N LEU A 113 -5.79 -10.43 10.67
CA LEU A 113 -4.58 -10.41 11.50
C LEU A 113 -3.81 -11.74 11.48
N PHE A 114 -4.52 -12.85 11.67
CA PHE A 114 -3.88 -14.15 11.86
C PHE A 114 -4.04 -15.08 10.66
N GLN A 115 -5.02 -14.80 9.79
CA GLN A 115 -5.46 -15.67 8.70
C GLN A 115 -5.84 -17.07 9.17
N GLU A 116 -6.81 -17.69 8.51
CA GLU A 116 -7.42 -18.95 8.95
C GLU A 116 -6.49 -20.16 8.80
N VAL A 117 -5.39 -20.21 9.55
CA VAL A 117 -4.81 -21.49 9.93
C VAL A 117 -5.84 -22.12 10.87
N LYS A 118 -6.47 -23.24 10.46
CA LYS A 118 -7.35 -24.01 11.36
C LYS A 118 -6.57 -24.32 12.64
N GLY A 119 -7.01 -23.76 13.77
CA GLY A 119 -6.34 -23.87 15.08
C GLY A 119 -5.22 -22.85 15.35
N GLY A 120 -5.09 -21.81 14.52
CA GLY A 120 -4.12 -20.73 14.69
C GLY A 120 -4.42 -19.80 15.88
N PRO A 121 -3.50 -18.86 16.18
CA PRO A 121 -3.67 -17.89 17.24
C PRO A 121 -4.94 -17.05 17.02
N ARG A 122 -5.62 -16.72 18.13
CA ARG A 122 -6.80 -15.85 18.15
C ARG A 122 -6.46 -14.57 18.89
N LEU A 123 -7.08 -13.47 18.47
CA LEU A 123 -7.02 -12.20 19.19
C LEU A 123 -7.55 -12.46 20.62
N PRO A 124 -6.76 -12.20 21.68
CA PRO A 124 -7.21 -12.46 23.03
C PRO A 124 -8.41 -11.57 23.39
N PHE A 125 -9.21 -11.99 24.37
CA PHE A 125 -10.45 -11.28 24.72
C PHE A 125 -10.15 -9.87 25.23
N GLU A 126 -9.03 -9.70 25.93
CA GLU A 126 -8.56 -8.42 26.46
C GLU A 126 -8.31 -7.41 25.34
N GLN A 127 -7.89 -7.85 24.15
CA GLN A 127 -7.71 -6.97 22.98
C GLN A 127 -9.02 -6.61 22.27
N ARG A 128 -10.15 -7.08 22.77
CA ARG A 128 -11.48 -6.71 22.29
C ARG A 128 -12.13 -5.62 23.14
N THR A 129 -11.51 -5.22 24.26
CA THR A 129 -12.09 -4.26 25.21
C THR A 129 -11.47 -2.87 25.10
N ALA A 130 -12.13 -1.86 25.66
CA ALA A 130 -11.65 -0.49 25.69
C ALA A 130 -10.27 -0.34 26.34
N SER A 131 -9.96 -1.12 27.38
CA SER A 131 -8.67 -1.06 28.07
C SER A 131 -7.47 -1.29 27.15
N ALA A 132 -7.61 -2.13 26.12
CA ALA A 132 -6.53 -2.43 25.20
C ALA A 132 -6.04 -1.20 24.42
N PHE A 133 -6.88 -0.18 24.25
CA PHE A 133 -6.57 1.03 23.49
C PHE A 133 -6.10 2.19 24.37
N LEU A 134 -5.97 1.97 25.69
CA LEU A 134 -5.43 2.97 26.63
C LEU A 134 -3.90 2.89 26.76
N HIS A 135 -3.26 1.89 26.17
CA HIS A 135 -1.81 1.71 26.23
C HIS A 135 -1.14 2.60 25.19
N ALA A 136 -0.38 3.60 25.65
CA ALA A 136 0.53 4.37 24.81
C ALA A 136 1.80 3.56 24.50
N PRO A 137 2.56 3.88 23.44
CA PRO A 137 3.88 3.28 23.23
C PRO A 137 4.82 3.70 24.37
N GLU A 138 5.30 2.72 25.15
CA GLU A 138 6.38 2.93 26.12
C GLU A 138 7.71 3.00 25.35
N TYR A 139 8.30 4.21 25.27
CA TYR A 139 9.66 4.40 24.76
C TYR A 139 10.62 4.56 25.93
N GLU A 140 11.45 3.54 26.18
CA GLU A 140 12.73 3.75 26.88
C GLU A 140 13.81 3.88 25.79
N GLU A 141 14.40 5.06 25.66
CA GLU A 141 15.39 5.39 24.61
C GLU A 141 16.61 4.46 24.59
N ASP A 142 16.89 3.78 25.71
CA ASP A 142 18.09 2.96 25.91
C ASP A 142 17.92 1.45 25.71
N ASP A 143 16.69 0.92 25.57
CA ASP A 143 16.48 -0.53 25.47
C ASP A 143 15.79 -0.97 24.16
N ALA A 144 16.35 -0.51 23.04
CA ALA A 144 15.98 -0.88 21.67
C ALA A 144 16.13 -2.39 21.34
N SER A 145 16.32 -3.24 22.35
CA SER A 145 16.53 -4.67 22.23
C SER A 145 15.27 -5.50 22.51
N GLU A 146 14.33 -4.99 23.31
CA GLU A 146 13.16 -5.79 23.71
C GLU A 146 11.84 -5.02 23.58
N PHE A 147 11.04 -5.41 22.60
CA PHE A 147 9.64 -5.03 22.52
C PHE A 147 8.92 -5.56 23.78
N THR A 148 8.74 -4.70 24.78
CA THR A 148 8.24 -5.05 26.12
C THR A 148 6.86 -5.70 26.05
N ALA A 149 6.43 -6.39 27.11
CA ALA A 149 5.10 -6.99 27.16
C ALA A 149 3.97 -5.94 27.00
N THR A 150 4.14 -4.73 27.53
CA THR A 150 3.19 -3.61 27.35
C THR A 150 3.20 -3.09 25.91
N ALA A 151 4.38 -2.94 25.29
CA ALA A 151 4.50 -2.58 23.89
C ALA A 151 3.84 -3.62 22.96
N LYS A 152 3.91 -4.92 23.32
CA LYS A 152 3.19 -6.00 22.61
C LYS A 152 1.67 -5.83 22.65
N ILE A 153 1.12 -5.48 23.82
CA ILE A 153 -0.32 -5.26 23.99
C ILE A 153 -0.77 -4.05 23.18
N GLY A 154 -0.11 -2.90 23.35
CA GLY A 154 -0.47 -1.68 22.63
C GLY A 154 -0.30 -1.82 21.11
N PHE A 155 0.73 -2.54 20.67
CA PHE A 155 0.92 -2.83 19.24
C PHE A 155 -0.15 -3.74 18.64
N LEU A 156 -0.61 -4.76 19.37
CA LEU A 156 -1.70 -5.60 18.88
C LEU A 156 -3.00 -4.79 18.76
N SER A 157 -3.25 -3.87 19.69
CA SER A 157 -4.37 -2.91 19.59
C SER A 157 -4.22 -1.95 18.41
N LEU A 158 -2.99 -1.50 18.12
CA LEU A 158 -2.69 -0.72 16.92
C LEU A 158 -3.00 -1.51 15.64
N GLU A 159 -2.59 -2.77 15.54
CA GLU A 159 -2.89 -3.62 14.38
C GLU A 159 -4.42 -3.81 14.22
N VAL A 160 -5.17 -3.94 15.32
CA VAL A 160 -6.64 -3.92 15.29
C VAL A 160 -7.17 -2.62 14.69
N VAL A 161 -6.67 -1.45 15.12
CA VAL A 161 -7.10 -0.15 14.55
C VAL A 161 -6.85 -0.08 13.05
N LYS A 162 -5.67 -0.54 12.60
CA LYS A 162 -5.36 -0.61 11.16
C LYS A 162 -6.35 -1.52 10.42
N MET A 163 -6.72 -2.66 10.99
CA MET A 163 -7.72 -3.55 10.36
C MET A 163 -9.11 -2.90 10.31
N LEU A 164 -9.54 -2.25 11.39
CA LEU A 164 -10.81 -1.53 11.43
C LEU A 164 -10.86 -0.42 10.36
N LEU A 165 -9.77 0.33 10.20
CA LEU A 165 -9.61 1.32 9.14
C LEU A 165 -9.77 0.69 7.76
N MET A 166 -9.04 -0.40 7.49
CA MET A 166 -9.09 -1.08 6.19
C MET A 166 -10.45 -1.74 5.90
N LEU A 167 -11.20 -2.14 6.93
CA LEU A 167 -12.58 -2.63 6.85
C LEU A 167 -13.62 -1.50 6.72
N GLY A 168 -13.23 -0.23 6.89
CA GLY A 168 -14.15 0.92 6.88
C GLY A 168 -15.02 1.05 8.14
N GLU A 169 -14.64 0.35 9.22
CA GLU A 169 -15.39 0.26 10.48
C GLU A 169 -15.01 1.42 11.41
N LEU A 170 -15.44 2.64 11.08
CA LEU A 170 -15.12 3.84 11.88
C LEU A 170 -15.83 3.91 13.24
N GLY A 171 -16.97 3.22 13.42
CA GLY A 171 -17.75 3.31 14.66
C GLY A 171 -16.95 2.95 15.92
N PRO A 172 -16.33 1.75 15.97
CA PRO A 172 -15.44 1.36 17.07
C PRO A 172 -14.20 2.25 17.19
N ILE A 173 -13.66 2.77 16.08
CA ILE A 173 -12.51 3.67 16.14
C ILE A 173 -12.89 5.00 16.80
N LEU A 174 -14.04 5.58 16.45
CA LEU A 174 -14.53 6.82 17.06
C LEU A 174 -14.81 6.65 18.56
N GLN A 175 -15.25 5.45 18.98
CA GLN A 175 -15.35 5.10 20.40
C GLN A 175 -13.97 5.09 21.08
N VAL A 176 -12.95 4.55 20.43
CA VAL A 176 -11.57 4.61 20.91
C VAL A 176 -11.04 6.04 20.98
N CYS A 177 -11.34 6.89 19.99
CA CYS A 177 -10.95 8.31 20.00
C CYS A 177 -11.56 9.09 21.17
N ALA A 178 -12.69 8.64 21.73
CA ALA A 178 -13.34 9.25 22.89
C ALA A 178 -12.73 8.81 24.24
N LEU A 179 -11.79 7.86 24.24
CA LEU A 179 -11.01 7.48 25.43
C LEU A 179 -9.96 8.57 25.76
N PRO A 180 -9.39 8.60 26.99
CA PRO A 180 -8.38 9.58 27.38
C PRO A 180 -7.21 9.72 26.38
N HIS A 181 -6.76 10.97 26.18
CA HIS A 181 -6.00 11.49 25.03
C HIS A 181 -4.57 10.96 24.78
N GLU A 182 -4.14 9.86 25.39
CA GLU A 182 -2.75 9.38 25.30
C GLU A 182 -2.59 8.02 24.60
N GLY A 183 -3.69 7.27 24.41
CA GLY A 183 -3.64 5.95 23.80
C GLY A 183 -3.36 6.00 22.29
N LEU A 184 -4.39 6.20 21.47
CA LEU A 184 -4.31 6.05 20.01
C LEU A 184 -3.48 7.15 19.32
N SER A 185 -3.50 8.38 19.83
CA SER A 185 -2.69 9.50 19.32
C SER A 185 -1.20 9.22 19.41
N GLY A 186 -0.74 8.60 20.52
CA GLY A 186 0.64 8.19 20.72
C GLY A 186 1.12 7.18 19.69
N TRP A 187 0.22 6.41 19.09
CA TRP A 187 0.54 5.43 18.04
C TRP A 187 0.54 5.97 16.60
N TYR A 188 0.38 7.28 16.40
CA TYR A 188 0.30 7.85 15.04
C TYR A 188 1.54 7.58 14.21
N CYS A 189 2.72 8.02 14.66
CA CYS A 189 3.99 7.94 13.93
C CYS A 189 5.05 7.26 14.80
N VAL A 190 4.85 5.97 15.10
CA VAL A 190 5.74 5.15 15.94
C VAL A 190 6.70 4.38 15.06
N SER A 191 7.95 4.28 15.49
CA SER A 191 8.95 3.41 14.86
C SER A 191 9.36 2.26 15.77
N SER A 192 9.52 1.07 15.18
CA SER A 192 10.11 -0.11 15.81
C SER A 192 11.52 -0.33 15.27
N ARG A 193 12.40 -0.92 16.07
CA ARG A 193 13.75 -1.27 15.65
C ARG A 193 14.01 -2.74 15.92
N LYS A 194 14.58 -3.45 14.93
CA LYS A 194 15.17 -4.77 15.13
C LYS A 194 16.70 -4.63 15.28
N PRO A 195 17.35 -5.35 16.20
CA PRO A 195 18.80 -5.29 16.37
C PRO A 195 19.53 -5.50 15.03
N GLY A 196 20.48 -4.61 14.73
CA GLY A 196 21.25 -4.63 13.47
C GLY A 196 20.52 -4.09 12.23
N THR A 197 19.33 -3.48 12.40
CA THR A 197 18.57 -2.86 11.29
C THR A 197 18.17 -1.41 11.59
N GLY A 198 17.72 -0.69 10.56
CA GLY A 198 17.16 0.66 10.68
C GLY A 198 15.77 0.66 11.35
N PRO A 199 15.24 1.85 11.69
CA PRO A 199 13.86 1.98 12.21
C PRO A 199 12.84 1.61 11.12
N TYR A 200 11.77 0.92 11.52
CA TYR A 200 10.58 0.63 10.72
C TYR A 200 9.43 1.48 11.23
N GLU A 201 8.78 2.22 10.35
CA GLU A 201 7.54 2.92 10.67
C GLU A 201 6.43 1.90 10.87
N ILE A 202 5.83 1.88 12.06
CA ILE A 202 4.78 0.93 12.47
C ILE A 202 3.51 1.62 12.96
N GLY A 203 3.50 2.95 13.01
CA GLY A 203 2.35 3.75 13.39
C GLY A 203 1.12 3.49 12.52
N TRP A 204 -0.04 3.99 12.91
CA TRP A 204 -1.23 3.87 12.06
C TRP A 204 -1.19 4.82 10.86
N ASP A 205 -0.30 5.82 10.87
CA ASP A 205 0.00 6.68 9.73
C ASP A 205 0.49 5.90 8.49
N THR A 206 1.08 4.71 8.67
CA THR A 206 1.50 3.85 7.55
C THR A 206 0.32 3.44 6.66
N VAL A 207 -0.88 3.30 7.25
CA VAL A 207 -2.10 3.00 6.49
C VAL A 207 -2.50 4.19 5.62
N GLN A 208 -2.43 5.41 6.17
CA GLN A 208 -2.69 6.64 5.42
C GLN A 208 -1.68 6.81 4.28
N TYR A 209 -0.39 6.63 4.57
CA TYR A 209 0.68 6.76 3.58
C TYR A 209 0.50 5.75 2.43
N ASN A 210 0.29 4.47 2.74
CA ASN A 210 0.08 3.44 1.71
C ASN A 210 -1.18 3.71 0.88
N ALA A 211 -2.26 4.14 1.51
CA ALA A 211 -3.49 4.55 0.82
C ALA A 211 -3.23 5.72 -0.13
N LEU A 212 -2.48 6.73 0.31
CA LEU A 212 -2.15 7.89 -0.51
C LEU A 212 -1.24 7.53 -1.69
N VAL A 213 -0.19 6.73 -1.45
CA VAL A 213 0.74 6.24 -2.48
C VAL A 213 -0.01 5.50 -3.59
N VAL A 214 -0.85 4.52 -3.25
CA VAL A 214 -1.58 3.74 -4.25
C VAL A 214 -2.66 4.56 -4.96
N TYR A 215 -3.37 5.41 -4.21
CA TYR A 215 -4.44 6.24 -4.76
C TYR A 215 -3.89 7.27 -5.75
N VAL A 216 -2.80 7.95 -5.41
CA VAL A 216 -2.16 8.93 -6.30
C VAL A 216 -1.53 8.22 -7.50
N ALA A 217 -0.74 7.16 -7.30
CA ALA A 217 -0.04 6.47 -8.39
C ALA A 217 -1.00 5.96 -9.47
N LEU A 218 -2.09 5.30 -9.08
CA LEU A 218 -3.04 4.70 -10.03
C LEU A 218 -3.95 5.74 -10.67
N ASN A 219 -4.43 6.75 -9.95
CA ASN A 219 -5.24 7.83 -10.57
C ASN A 219 -4.42 8.68 -11.55
N VAL A 220 -3.15 8.95 -11.23
CA VAL A 220 -2.25 9.63 -12.18
C VAL A 220 -2.02 8.75 -13.40
N ALA A 221 -1.72 7.45 -13.22
CA ALA A 221 -1.51 6.54 -14.35
C ALA A 221 -2.73 6.41 -15.28
N LEU A 222 -3.95 6.45 -14.72
CA LEU A 222 -5.20 6.47 -15.49
C LEU A 222 -5.33 7.68 -16.43
N CYS A 223 -4.59 8.76 -16.18
CA CYS A 223 -4.56 9.93 -17.09
C CYS A 223 -3.72 9.70 -18.35
N PHE A 224 -2.99 8.58 -18.44
CA PHE A 224 -2.08 8.25 -19.55
C PHE A 224 -2.51 6.95 -20.23
N PRO A 225 -3.61 6.94 -21.03
CA PRO A 225 -4.06 5.71 -21.69
C PRO A 225 -3.00 5.08 -22.60
N GLN A 226 -2.08 5.86 -23.16
CA GLN A 226 -0.99 5.39 -24.00
C GLN A 226 0.02 4.46 -23.30
N ILE A 227 0.04 4.40 -21.96
CA ILE A 227 0.95 3.52 -21.21
C ILE A 227 0.28 2.24 -20.69
N TYR A 228 -1.05 2.09 -20.83
CA TYR A 228 -1.77 0.91 -20.34
C TYR A 228 -2.83 0.34 -21.29
N ASP A 229 -3.42 1.13 -22.19
CA ASP A 229 -4.45 0.68 -23.13
C ASP A 229 -3.85 0.42 -24.53
N PRO A 230 -3.87 -0.84 -25.01
CA PRO A 230 -3.43 -1.17 -26.37
C PRO A 230 -4.13 -0.37 -27.46
N LYS A 231 -5.40 0.03 -27.26
CA LYS A 231 -6.15 0.86 -28.22
C LYS A 231 -5.66 2.31 -28.28
N ALA A 232 -5.04 2.79 -27.19
CA ALA A 232 -4.44 4.12 -27.11
C ALA A 232 -2.96 4.14 -27.51
N GLY A 233 -2.42 3.00 -28.01
CA GLY A 233 -1.06 2.90 -28.52
C GLY A 233 -0.06 2.27 -27.55
N ARG A 234 -0.51 1.68 -26.43
CA ARG A 234 0.38 0.94 -25.52
C ARG A 234 1.08 -0.22 -26.24
N THR A 235 2.39 -0.21 -26.19
CA THR A 235 3.31 -1.29 -26.60
C THR A 235 3.90 -1.97 -25.37
N ASP A 236 4.71 -3.00 -25.57
CA ASP A 236 5.45 -3.60 -24.45
C ASP A 236 6.45 -2.59 -23.87
N GLU A 237 7.09 -1.77 -24.73
CA GLU A 237 8.08 -0.78 -24.31
C GLU A 237 7.50 0.43 -23.58
N THR A 238 6.22 0.72 -23.80
CA THR A 238 5.52 1.84 -23.15
C THR A 238 4.66 1.39 -21.98
N ASP A 239 4.73 0.11 -21.60
CA ASP A 239 3.98 -0.44 -20.48
C ASP A 239 4.35 0.27 -19.17
N TYR A 240 3.34 0.85 -18.52
CA TYR A 240 3.48 1.54 -17.25
C TYR A 240 4.09 0.67 -16.14
N ARG A 241 3.99 -0.66 -16.24
CA ARG A 241 4.57 -1.58 -15.24
C ARG A 241 6.10 -1.58 -15.26
N HIS A 242 6.71 -1.09 -16.34
CA HIS A 242 8.15 -0.83 -16.42
C HIS A 242 8.58 0.47 -15.73
N THR A 243 7.65 1.27 -15.21
CA THR A 243 7.99 2.57 -14.63
C THR A 243 8.46 2.46 -13.19
N ALA A 244 9.31 3.41 -12.78
CA ALA A 244 9.77 3.48 -11.41
C ALA A 244 8.62 3.71 -10.42
N PHE A 245 7.67 4.60 -10.75
CA PHE A 245 6.55 4.89 -9.87
C PHE A 245 5.73 3.63 -9.57
N TYR A 246 5.45 2.80 -10.59
CA TYR A 246 4.62 1.62 -10.41
C TYR A 246 5.34 0.53 -9.61
N GLN A 247 6.60 0.26 -9.96
CA GLN A 247 7.40 -0.74 -9.24
C GLN A 247 7.63 -0.34 -7.78
N TYR A 248 7.91 0.95 -7.53
CA TYR A 248 8.01 1.50 -6.17
C TYR A 248 6.70 1.33 -5.41
N MET A 249 5.58 1.79 -5.99
CA MET A 249 4.26 1.72 -5.37
C MET A 249 3.92 0.26 -5.03
N LEU A 250 4.03 -0.65 -6.01
CA LEU A 250 3.67 -2.07 -5.83
C LEU A 250 4.47 -2.67 -4.68
N ARG A 251 5.80 -2.57 -4.71
CA ARG A 251 6.64 -3.11 -3.63
C ARG A 251 6.33 -2.47 -2.29
N ASN A 252 6.16 -1.14 -2.25
CA ASN A 252 6.00 -0.44 -0.99
C ASN A 252 4.72 -0.85 -0.27
N VAL A 253 3.61 -1.04 -1.01
CA VAL A 253 2.31 -1.37 -0.42
C VAL A 253 2.10 -2.87 -0.21
N THR A 254 2.82 -3.75 -0.92
CA THR A 254 2.69 -5.21 -0.75
C THR A 254 3.80 -5.85 0.08
N ARG A 255 4.90 -5.15 0.42
CA ARG A 255 5.94 -5.73 1.27
C ARG A 255 5.48 -5.87 2.73
N PRO A 256 5.79 -6.99 3.42
CA PRO A 256 5.66 -7.05 4.86
C PRO A 256 6.58 -6.03 5.54
N ILE A 257 6.07 -5.36 6.57
CA ILE A 257 6.85 -4.50 7.46
C ILE A 257 6.95 -5.22 8.79
N TYR A 258 8.15 -5.41 9.32
CA TYR A 258 8.28 -5.99 10.65
C TYR A 258 7.85 -4.98 11.73
N PRO A 259 7.01 -5.34 12.72
CA PRO A 259 6.26 -6.59 12.88
C PRO A 259 4.81 -6.57 12.29
N SER A 260 4.39 -5.48 11.64
CA SER A 260 3.07 -5.31 11.01
C SER A 260 2.92 -6.05 9.66
N LYS A 261 2.44 -7.29 9.74
CA LYS A 261 2.23 -8.13 8.53
C LYS A 261 0.84 -8.01 7.90
N ALA A 262 -0.12 -7.40 8.60
CA ALA A 262 -1.51 -7.40 8.16
C ALA A 262 -1.85 -6.25 7.21
N THR A 263 -1.18 -5.10 7.35
CA THR A 263 -1.38 -3.91 6.49
C THR A 263 -1.17 -4.17 4.99
N PRO A 264 -0.16 -4.94 4.56
CA PRO A 264 0.07 -5.21 3.14
C PRO A 264 -0.94 -6.18 2.52
N TYR A 265 -1.67 -6.95 3.33
CA TYR A 265 -2.45 -8.09 2.85
C TYR A 265 -3.56 -7.70 1.86
N PRO A 266 -4.38 -6.65 2.11
CA PRO A 266 -5.37 -6.23 1.12
C PRO A 266 -4.74 -5.81 -0.22
N HIS A 267 -3.54 -5.20 -0.20
CA HIS A 267 -2.80 -4.89 -1.41
C HIS A 267 -2.28 -6.16 -2.10
N GLN A 268 -1.73 -7.11 -1.34
CA GLN A 268 -1.26 -8.40 -1.85
C GLN A 268 -2.36 -9.17 -2.56
N GLN A 269 -3.54 -9.31 -1.92
CA GLN A 269 -4.72 -9.92 -2.53
C GLN A 269 -5.17 -9.17 -3.77
N PHE A 270 -5.21 -7.84 -3.72
CA PHE A 270 -5.60 -7.06 -4.89
C PHE A 270 -4.67 -7.35 -6.07
N PHE A 271 -3.39 -7.05 -5.93
CA PHE A 271 -2.41 -7.20 -7.02
C PHE A 271 -2.11 -8.66 -7.39
N GLY A 272 -2.51 -9.64 -6.57
CA GLY A 272 -2.10 -11.03 -6.74
C GLY A 272 -0.62 -11.23 -6.42
N SER A 273 -0.09 -10.47 -5.45
CA SER A 273 1.28 -10.61 -4.95
C SER A 273 1.30 -11.60 -3.79
N PRO A 274 2.11 -12.65 -3.83
CA PRO A 274 2.33 -13.51 -2.68
C PRO A 274 2.90 -12.75 -1.47
N ARG A 275 2.69 -13.29 -0.26
CA ARG A 275 2.96 -12.55 0.99
C ARG A 275 4.42 -12.22 1.23
N ASP A 276 5.28 -13.16 0.88
CA ASP A 276 6.72 -13.08 1.10
C ASP A 276 7.48 -12.81 -0.21
N HIS A 277 6.75 -12.37 -1.25
CA HIS A 277 7.33 -12.07 -2.56
C HIS A 277 8.38 -10.96 -2.49
N PHE A 278 8.13 -9.94 -1.67
CA PHE A 278 9.09 -8.86 -1.40
C PHE A 278 9.64 -8.99 0.02
N GLY A 279 10.95 -8.80 0.17
CA GLY A 279 11.63 -8.90 1.45
C GLY A 279 11.49 -7.64 2.31
N GLU A 280 11.62 -7.82 3.64
CA GLU A 280 11.58 -6.72 4.63
C GLU A 280 12.65 -5.65 4.35
N ASN A 281 13.86 -6.05 3.93
CA ASN A 281 15.00 -5.18 3.70
C ASN A 281 15.58 -5.32 2.29
N PHE A 282 15.90 -4.19 1.66
CA PHE A 282 16.64 -4.13 0.38
C PHE A 282 18.03 -4.78 0.44
N GLU A 283 18.60 -5.00 1.63
CA GLU A 283 19.91 -5.64 1.77
C GLU A 283 19.91 -7.11 1.30
N SER A 284 18.76 -7.79 1.25
CA SER A 284 18.63 -9.13 0.68
C SER A 284 18.98 -9.17 -0.82
N LEU A 285 18.79 -8.06 -1.54
CA LEU A 285 19.18 -7.92 -2.96
C LEU A 285 20.70 -7.96 -3.18
N ARG A 286 21.53 -7.76 -2.14
CA ARG A 286 22.99 -7.91 -2.26
C ARG A 286 23.42 -9.37 -2.47
N ASN A 287 22.57 -10.32 -2.06
CA ASN A 287 22.87 -11.76 -2.13
C ASN A 287 22.21 -12.47 -3.32
N ILE A 288 21.34 -11.79 -4.06
CA ILE A 288 20.79 -12.35 -5.28
C ILE A 288 21.90 -12.32 -6.31
N SER A 289 22.24 -13.52 -6.76
CA SER A 289 23.32 -13.76 -7.70
C SER A 289 23.17 -12.77 -8.86
N ARG A 290 24.08 -11.78 -8.92
CA ARG A 290 24.23 -10.84 -10.06
C ARG A 290 24.31 -11.56 -11.42
N LYS A 291 24.51 -12.89 -11.42
CA LYS A 291 24.49 -13.76 -12.60
C LYS A 291 23.08 -13.96 -13.19
N ASN A 292 22.01 -13.76 -12.42
CA ASN A 292 20.63 -13.90 -12.89
C ASN A 292 20.06 -12.58 -13.44
N TRP A 293 20.79 -11.48 -13.26
CA TRP A 293 20.42 -10.22 -13.89
C TRP A 293 20.72 -10.38 -15.38
N LEU A 294 19.69 -10.33 -16.24
CA LEU A 294 19.91 -10.30 -17.68
C LEU A 294 20.87 -9.16 -18.05
N HIS A 295 20.93 -8.07 -17.26
CA HIS A 295 21.64 -6.85 -17.62
C HIS A 295 22.82 -6.40 -16.73
N GLN A 296 23.34 -7.25 -15.81
CA GLN A 296 24.56 -7.04 -15.00
C GLN A 296 24.93 -5.57 -14.69
N THR A 297 23.98 -4.73 -14.28
CA THR A 297 24.24 -3.32 -14.00
C THR A 297 25.09 -3.22 -12.73
N LYS A 298 26.40 -3.02 -12.91
CA LYS A 298 27.41 -3.22 -11.86
C LYS A 298 27.26 -2.33 -10.62
N ASN A 299 26.46 -1.26 -10.69
CA ASN A 299 26.34 -0.25 -9.64
C ASN A 299 24.89 0.17 -9.40
N VAL A 300 24.08 -0.69 -8.78
CA VAL A 300 22.78 -0.24 -8.27
C VAL A 300 22.80 -0.39 -6.74
N HIS A 301 23.22 0.68 -6.08
CA HIS A 301 23.19 0.84 -4.63
C HIS A 301 21.97 1.70 -4.25
N GLY A 302 21.20 1.29 -3.23
CA GLY A 302 20.07 2.06 -2.69
C GLY A 302 18.74 1.90 -3.45
N ALA A 303 17.75 2.75 -3.15
CA ALA A 303 16.38 2.80 -3.72
C ALA A 303 16.31 3.12 -5.25
N GLY A 304 17.33 2.73 -6.00
CA GLY A 304 17.63 3.18 -7.36
C GLY A 304 17.27 2.22 -8.48
N HIS A 305 16.68 1.05 -8.22
CA HIS A 305 16.46 -0.01 -9.22
C HIS A 305 15.11 0.10 -9.95
N TYR A 306 14.14 0.77 -9.35
CA TYR A 306 12.81 0.92 -9.97
C TYR A 306 12.93 1.64 -11.31
N GLY A 307 12.22 1.13 -12.31
CA GLY A 307 12.24 1.64 -13.68
C GLY A 307 13.55 1.39 -14.45
N LEU A 308 14.51 0.67 -13.87
CA LEU A 308 15.70 0.20 -14.58
C LEU A 308 15.51 -1.19 -15.21
N LEU A 309 14.54 -1.96 -14.70
CA LEU A 309 14.28 -3.35 -15.06
C LEU A 309 12.93 -3.47 -15.75
N SER A 310 12.81 -4.48 -16.62
CA SER A 310 11.50 -4.92 -17.07
C SER A 310 10.66 -5.37 -15.86
N PHE A 311 9.34 -5.42 -16.03
CA PHE A 311 8.45 -5.72 -14.92
C PHE A 311 8.65 -7.15 -14.38
N ASN A 312 8.88 -8.11 -15.28
CA ASN A 312 9.12 -9.51 -14.89
C ASN A 312 10.44 -9.64 -14.13
N GLU A 313 11.51 -8.99 -14.60
CA GLU A 313 12.79 -8.99 -13.86
C GLU A 313 12.65 -8.36 -12.49
N PHE A 314 11.85 -7.29 -12.37
CA PHE A 314 11.56 -6.66 -11.08
C PHE A 314 10.81 -7.60 -10.12
N LEU A 315 9.89 -8.43 -10.60
CA LEU A 315 9.25 -9.45 -9.76
C LEU A 315 10.23 -10.57 -9.37
N ASP A 316 11.04 -11.04 -10.32
CA ASP A 316 12.07 -12.06 -10.09
C ASP A 316 13.20 -11.59 -9.14
N LEU A 317 13.29 -10.28 -8.89
CA LEU A 317 14.34 -9.71 -8.06
C LEU A 317 14.24 -10.07 -6.59
N GLU A 318 13.09 -10.38 -5.99
CA GLU A 318 13.01 -10.60 -4.53
C GLU A 318 12.41 -11.94 -4.13
N GLY A 319 11.74 -12.62 -5.07
CA GLY A 319 11.30 -14.00 -4.93
C GLY A 319 11.33 -14.68 -6.30
N PRO A 320 11.81 -15.93 -6.41
CA PRO A 320 11.71 -16.66 -7.67
C PRO A 320 10.22 -16.79 -8.07
N LEU A 321 9.88 -16.57 -9.35
CA LEU A 321 8.56 -16.86 -9.96
C LEU A 321 8.05 -18.31 -9.79
N LEU A 322 8.72 -19.15 -9.01
CA LEU A 322 8.22 -20.46 -8.56
C LEU A 322 7.14 -20.33 -7.46
N GLU A 323 6.76 -19.11 -7.11
CA GLU A 323 5.60 -18.79 -6.28
C GLU A 323 4.32 -19.48 -6.80
N PRO A 324 3.47 -20.02 -5.91
CA PRO A 324 2.26 -20.71 -6.30
C PRO A 324 1.29 -19.77 -7.02
N TYR A 325 0.63 -20.28 -8.06
CA TYR A 325 -0.46 -19.58 -8.74
C TYR A 325 -1.54 -19.19 -7.72
N LEU A 326 -1.80 -17.88 -7.57
CA LEU A 326 -2.88 -17.39 -6.72
C LEU A 326 -4.19 -17.32 -7.53
N PRO A 327 -5.20 -18.16 -7.20
CA PRO A 327 -6.45 -18.22 -7.96
C PRO A 327 -7.33 -17.00 -7.70
N SER A 328 -8.00 -16.54 -8.77
CA SER A 328 -9.09 -15.55 -8.70
C SER A 328 -10.43 -16.22 -8.38
N LYS A 329 -11.46 -15.41 -8.10
CA LYS A 329 -12.85 -15.92 -7.97
C LYS A 329 -13.29 -16.68 -9.24
N THR A 330 -12.91 -16.18 -10.42
CA THR A 330 -13.24 -16.82 -11.71
C THR A 330 -12.57 -18.18 -11.86
N ASP A 331 -11.33 -18.34 -11.35
CA ASP A 331 -10.63 -19.63 -11.38
C ASP A 331 -11.31 -20.65 -10.48
N VAL A 332 -11.66 -20.25 -9.25
CA VAL A 332 -12.39 -21.10 -8.30
C VAL A 332 -13.70 -21.58 -8.91
N GLU A 333 -14.49 -20.69 -9.52
CA GLU A 333 -15.74 -21.06 -10.17
C GLU A 333 -15.54 -21.91 -11.43
N SER A 334 -14.41 -21.75 -12.13
CA SER A 334 -14.06 -22.59 -13.28
C SER A 334 -13.68 -24.00 -12.85
N VAL A 335 -12.91 -24.15 -11.77
CA VAL A 335 -12.56 -25.46 -11.19
C VAL A 335 -13.80 -26.17 -10.66
N LYS A 336 -14.69 -25.48 -9.92
CA LYS A 336 -15.98 -26.04 -9.48
C LYS A 336 -16.80 -26.56 -10.65
N ARG A 337 -16.94 -25.76 -11.72
CA ARG A 337 -17.65 -26.16 -12.93
C ARG A 337 -17.01 -27.35 -13.61
N LEU A 338 -15.68 -27.44 -13.65
CA LEU A 338 -14.96 -28.55 -14.25
C LEU A 338 -15.18 -29.86 -13.47
N LEU A 339 -15.08 -29.81 -12.14
CA LEU A 339 -15.34 -30.95 -11.24
C LEU A 339 -16.79 -31.43 -11.32
N PHE A 340 -17.74 -30.50 -11.42
CA PHE A 340 -19.16 -30.80 -11.56
C PHE A 340 -19.56 -31.26 -12.97
N SER A 341 -18.81 -30.87 -14.00
CA SER A 341 -19.17 -31.15 -15.41
C SER A 341 -19.24 -32.65 -15.70
N ASN A 342 -19.97 -33.01 -16.77
CA ASN A 342 -20.14 -34.39 -17.25
C ASN A 342 -18.82 -35.16 -17.50
N LYS A 343 -17.66 -34.48 -17.52
CA LYS A 343 -16.35 -35.13 -17.64
C LYS A 343 -15.89 -35.82 -16.35
N LEU A 344 -16.23 -35.25 -15.19
CA LEU A 344 -15.89 -35.80 -13.87
C LEU A 344 -17.12 -36.26 -13.09
N GLY A 345 -18.28 -35.63 -13.33
CA GLY A 345 -19.59 -36.08 -12.87
C GLY A 345 -19.73 -36.13 -11.34
N LEU A 346 -18.96 -35.32 -10.61
CA LEU A 346 -18.96 -35.35 -9.16
C LEU A 346 -20.21 -34.67 -8.59
N PRO A 347 -20.88 -35.29 -7.60
CA PRO A 347 -21.88 -34.61 -6.77
C PRO A 347 -21.34 -33.30 -6.19
N PHE A 348 -22.21 -32.29 -6.06
CA PHE A 348 -21.81 -30.96 -5.62
C PHE A 348 -21.15 -30.97 -4.22
N GLU A 349 -21.62 -31.85 -3.32
CA GLU A 349 -21.05 -32.03 -1.99
C GLU A 349 -19.59 -32.51 -2.06
N LEU A 350 -19.27 -33.44 -2.96
CA LEU A 350 -17.90 -33.89 -3.18
C LEU A 350 -17.03 -32.79 -3.79
N VAL A 351 -17.59 -31.98 -4.69
CA VAL A 351 -16.89 -30.80 -5.21
C VAL A 351 -16.52 -29.86 -4.07
N LEU A 352 -17.46 -29.52 -3.18
CA LEU A 352 -17.17 -28.65 -2.03
C LEU A 352 -16.14 -29.27 -1.09
N MET A 353 -16.22 -30.57 -0.82
CA MET A 353 -15.23 -31.28 0.00
C MET A 353 -13.83 -31.27 -0.64
N ILE A 354 -13.72 -31.46 -1.95
CA ILE A 354 -12.44 -31.41 -2.67
C ILE A 354 -11.85 -29.99 -2.61
N MET A 355 -12.68 -28.97 -2.86
CA MET A 355 -12.24 -27.58 -2.83
C MET A 355 -11.78 -27.17 -1.43
N ASP A 356 -12.51 -27.56 -0.37
CA ASP A 356 -12.09 -27.34 1.03
C ASP A 356 -10.84 -28.15 1.40
N PHE A 357 -10.77 -29.41 0.99
CA PHE A 357 -9.60 -30.27 1.25
C PHE A 357 -8.32 -29.72 0.59
N ALA A 358 -8.45 -29.17 -0.62
CA ALA A 358 -7.34 -28.55 -1.35
C ALA A 358 -7.05 -27.11 -0.92
N ASP A 359 -7.85 -26.54 0.00
CA ASP A 359 -7.87 -25.11 0.33
C ASP A 359 -7.92 -24.19 -0.91
N TYR A 360 -8.63 -24.63 -1.96
CA TYR A 360 -8.70 -23.92 -3.24
C TYR A 360 -9.74 -22.80 -3.17
N LYS A 361 -9.36 -21.70 -2.52
CA LYS A 361 -10.15 -20.47 -2.38
C LYS A 361 -9.56 -19.33 -3.18
N ALA A 362 -10.35 -18.28 -3.43
CA ALA A 362 -9.84 -17.13 -4.15
C ALA A 362 -8.82 -16.39 -3.28
N GLU A 363 -7.61 -16.22 -3.80
CA GLU A 363 -6.50 -15.53 -3.13
C GLU A 363 -6.13 -14.21 -3.78
N ARG A 364 -6.58 -13.99 -5.03
CA ARG A 364 -6.42 -12.70 -5.72
C ARG A 364 -7.74 -12.09 -6.18
N VAL A 365 -7.75 -10.76 -6.25
CA VAL A 365 -8.90 -9.97 -6.76
C VAL A 365 -8.77 -9.74 -8.26
N LEU A 366 -7.62 -9.27 -8.74
CA LEU A 366 -7.42 -9.00 -10.16
C LEU A 366 -7.52 -10.29 -10.98
N GLU A 367 -8.25 -10.23 -12.10
CA GLU A 367 -8.31 -11.34 -13.05
C GLU A 367 -6.92 -11.57 -13.64
N VAL A 368 -6.24 -10.48 -13.97
CA VAL A 368 -4.87 -10.49 -14.50
C VAL A 368 -3.97 -9.88 -13.42
N PRO A 369 -3.12 -10.69 -12.77
CA PRO A 369 -2.32 -10.23 -11.65
C PRO A 369 -1.36 -9.11 -12.07
N HIS A 370 -1.09 -8.21 -11.14
CA HIS A 370 -0.19 -7.06 -11.30
C HIS A 370 -0.50 -6.09 -12.45
N ASP A 371 -1.68 -6.14 -13.04
CA ASP A 371 -2.10 -5.28 -14.16
C ASP A 371 -3.43 -4.57 -13.87
N PRO A 372 -3.51 -3.74 -12.81
CA PRO A 372 -4.75 -3.07 -12.40
C PRO A 372 -5.38 -2.23 -13.50
N LEU A 373 -4.59 -1.62 -14.39
CA LEU A 373 -5.10 -0.70 -15.42
C LEU A 373 -5.65 -1.43 -16.65
N ARG A 374 -5.55 -2.77 -16.70
CA ARG A 374 -6.13 -3.58 -17.76
C ARG A 374 -7.65 -3.37 -17.82
N PRO A 375 -8.26 -3.24 -19.02
CA PRO A 375 -9.70 -3.06 -19.14
C PRO A 375 -10.56 -4.12 -18.42
N THR A 376 -10.11 -5.38 -18.39
CA THR A 376 -10.82 -6.48 -17.68
C THR A 376 -10.79 -6.32 -16.16
N ASN A 377 -9.77 -5.64 -15.63
CA ASN A 377 -9.59 -5.38 -14.21
C ASN A 377 -10.26 -4.08 -13.74
N ARG A 378 -10.88 -3.32 -14.65
CA ARG A 378 -11.33 -1.95 -14.37
C ARG A 378 -12.32 -1.86 -13.20
N ALA A 379 -13.31 -2.75 -13.15
CA ALA A 379 -14.31 -2.76 -12.08
C ALA A 379 -13.66 -3.01 -10.70
N ALA A 380 -12.72 -3.97 -10.63
CA ALA A 380 -11.98 -4.24 -9.41
C ALA A 380 -11.08 -3.06 -9.01
N LEU A 381 -10.47 -2.37 -9.97
CA LEU A 381 -9.69 -1.17 -9.72
C LEU A 381 -10.54 -0.03 -9.15
N ASP A 382 -11.72 0.23 -9.72
CA ASP A 382 -12.59 1.30 -9.24
C ASP A 382 -13.04 1.03 -7.78
N GLU A 383 -13.44 -0.22 -7.45
CA GLU A 383 -13.76 -0.62 -6.07
C GLU A 383 -12.57 -0.46 -5.11
N TYR A 384 -11.38 -0.81 -5.58
CA TYR A 384 -10.14 -0.71 -4.81
C TYR A 384 -9.79 0.76 -4.52
N LEU A 385 -9.83 1.64 -5.53
CA LEU A 385 -9.57 3.07 -5.35
C LEU A 385 -10.60 3.74 -4.44
N ASP A 386 -11.88 3.36 -4.56
CA ASP A 386 -12.92 3.83 -3.64
C ASP A 386 -12.61 3.41 -2.19
N GLN A 387 -12.16 2.19 -1.95
CA GLN A 387 -11.76 1.72 -0.62
C GLN A 387 -10.61 2.56 -0.04
N TRP A 388 -9.54 2.81 -0.80
CA TRP A 388 -8.41 3.62 -0.31
C TRP A 388 -8.77 5.07 -0.09
N TRP A 389 -9.68 5.62 -0.90
CA TRP A 389 -10.24 6.94 -0.63
C TRP A 389 -10.98 6.97 0.71
N GLN A 390 -11.81 5.97 1.00
CA GLN A 390 -12.49 5.89 2.30
C GLN A 390 -11.50 5.77 3.47
N ILE A 391 -10.36 5.11 3.27
CA ILE A 391 -9.30 5.02 4.28
C ILE A 391 -8.64 6.39 4.51
N ILE A 392 -8.29 7.13 3.46
CA ILE A 392 -7.74 8.50 3.56
C ILE A 392 -8.71 9.41 4.35
N VAL A 393 -10.01 9.32 4.01
CA VAL A 393 -11.08 10.04 4.72
C VAL A 393 -11.18 9.59 6.18
N GLY A 394 -11.10 8.28 6.45
CA GLY A 394 -11.12 7.72 7.79
C GLY A 394 -9.96 8.22 8.67
N CYS A 395 -8.73 8.22 8.14
CA CYS A 395 -7.57 8.76 8.83
C CYS A 395 -7.72 10.25 9.15
N ASN A 396 -8.26 11.05 8.22
CA ASN A 396 -8.55 12.46 8.49
C ASN A 396 -9.55 12.64 9.63
N ILE A 397 -10.62 11.83 9.66
CA ILE A 397 -11.61 11.86 10.75
C ILE A 397 -10.94 11.52 12.09
N ILE A 398 -10.09 10.49 12.14
CA ILE A 398 -9.39 10.09 13.36
C ILE A 398 -8.49 11.23 13.86
N ASN A 399 -7.72 11.87 12.98
CA ASN A 399 -6.89 13.03 13.33
C ASN A 399 -7.72 14.15 13.98
N ASP A 400 -8.86 14.50 13.36
CA ASP A 400 -9.75 15.55 13.87
C ASP A 400 -10.35 15.17 15.24
N GLU A 401 -10.76 13.91 15.43
CA GLU A 401 -11.39 13.45 16.70
C GLU A 401 -10.38 13.30 17.84
N LEU A 402 -9.13 12.97 17.54
CA LEU A 402 -8.05 12.94 18.52
C LEU A 402 -7.56 14.35 18.90
N GLY A 403 -8.04 15.39 18.22
CA GLY A 403 -7.59 16.77 18.44
C GLY A 403 -6.16 17.02 17.98
N MET A 404 -5.67 16.21 17.03
CA MET A 404 -4.34 16.37 16.45
C MET A 404 -4.30 17.58 15.53
N ASP A 405 -3.10 18.08 15.25
CA ASP A 405 -2.92 19.10 14.22
C ASP A 405 -3.52 18.61 12.90
N ARG A 406 -4.21 19.51 12.19
CA ARG A 406 -4.80 19.17 10.89
C ARG A 406 -3.73 18.59 9.99
N THR A 407 -4.05 17.48 9.34
CA THR A 407 -3.15 16.84 8.40
C THR A 407 -2.70 17.84 7.34
N ASP A 408 -1.39 18.03 7.23
CA ASP A 408 -0.77 18.82 6.17
C ASP A 408 -0.82 18.03 4.84
N TRP A 409 -2.01 17.94 4.26
CA TRP A 409 -2.24 17.27 2.98
C TRP A 409 -1.31 17.80 1.86
N PRO A 410 -1.04 19.10 1.72
CA PRO A 410 -0.04 19.59 0.78
C PRO A 410 1.37 19.01 1.01
N GLY A 411 1.81 18.96 2.26
CA GLY A 411 3.05 18.29 2.65
C GLY A 411 3.03 16.81 2.24
N GLU A 412 2.06 16.04 2.73
CA GLU A 412 1.91 14.60 2.47
C GLU A 412 1.85 14.28 0.96
N LEU A 413 1.14 15.08 0.17
CA LEU A 413 1.10 14.93 -1.28
C LEU A 413 2.45 15.21 -1.93
N ARG A 414 3.15 16.28 -1.53
CA ARG A 414 4.49 16.59 -2.06
C ARG A 414 5.47 15.46 -1.76
N TRP A 415 5.35 14.84 -0.59
CA TRP A 415 6.11 13.66 -0.19
C TRP A 415 5.83 12.45 -1.09
N VAL A 416 4.57 12.07 -1.23
CA VAL A 416 4.18 10.94 -2.09
C VAL A 416 4.57 11.18 -3.55
N MET A 417 4.39 12.40 -4.05
CA MET A 417 4.79 12.78 -5.40
C MET A 417 6.32 12.73 -5.58
N ASN A 418 7.09 13.08 -4.56
CA ASN A 418 8.55 12.90 -4.55
C ASN A 418 8.96 11.44 -4.63
N ASP A 419 8.32 10.57 -3.86
CA ASP A 419 8.64 9.14 -3.86
C ASP A 419 8.30 8.48 -5.19
N LEU A 420 7.14 8.83 -5.78
CA LEU A 420 6.66 8.26 -7.04
C LEU A 420 7.40 8.80 -8.27
N PHE A 421 7.58 10.12 -8.35
CA PHE A 421 8.02 10.79 -9.57
C PHE A 421 9.38 11.49 -9.45
N ARG A 422 10.01 11.45 -8.26
CA ARG A 422 11.32 12.04 -7.97
C ARG A 422 11.37 13.54 -8.31
N LEU A 423 10.48 14.35 -7.71
CA LEU A 423 10.41 15.79 -7.99
C LEU A 423 11.72 16.54 -7.67
N VAL A 424 12.57 16.01 -6.77
CA VAL A 424 13.89 16.57 -6.44
C VAL A 424 14.88 15.46 -6.04
N PRO A 425 16.11 15.40 -6.57
CA PRO A 425 17.19 14.62 -5.98
C PRO A 425 17.73 15.33 -4.75
N GLY A 426 17.40 14.81 -3.56
CA GLY A 426 18.07 15.18 -2.30
C GLY A 426 17.20 15.96 -1.32
N GLN A 427 17.13 15.42 -0.10
CA GLN A 427 16.70 16.06 1.14
C GLN A 427 15.22 16.47 1.24
N TYR A 428 14.40 15.52 1.64
CA TYR A 428 13.34 15.82 2.60
C TYR A 428 13.40 14.74 3.69
N GLN A 429 13.48 15.14 4.97
CA GLN A 429 13.15 14.30 6.13
C GLN A 429 11.76 14.70 6.60
N ARG A 430 10.89 13.72 6.90
CA ARG A 430 9.49 13.93 7.26
C ARG A 430 9.45 14.86 8.47
N LYS A 431 9.01 16.10 8.28
CA LYS A 431 8.71 16.98 9.42
C LYS A 431 7.46 16.42 10.06
N THR A 432 7.62 15.89 11.26
CA THR A 432 6.54 15.41 12.11
C THR A 432 5.53 16.52 12.35
N LEU A 433 4.24 16.20 12.26
CA LEU A 433 3.09 17.05 12.62
C LEU A 433 2.98 17.26 14.14
N THR A 434 4.11 17.39 14.83
CA THR A 434 4.13 17.84 16.21
C THR A 434 4.93 19.13 16.25
N GLY A 435 4.22 20.24 16.36
CA GLY A 435 4.77 21.50 16.87
C GLY A 435 5.18 21.41 18.35
N MET A 436 5.77 20.29 18.77
CA MET A 436 6.52 20.16 20.01
C MET A 436 7.97 19.92 19.61
N GLU A 437 8.69 21.03 19.51
CA GLU A 437 10.11 21.02 19.82
C GLU A 437 10.28 20.34 21.17
N CYS A 438 10.75 19.09 21.19
CA CYS A 438 11.44 18.56 22.36
C CYS A 438 12.78 19.28 22.47
N THR A 439 12.74 20.57 22.82
CA THR A 439 13.88 21.25 23.45
C THR A 439 14.07 20.63 24.82
N GLY A 440 15.27 20.11 25.05
CA GLY A 440 15.58 19.27 26.19
C GLY A 440 15.46 19.95 27.55
N LEU A 441 15.43 19.06 28.54
CA LEU A 441 16.22 19.14 29.76
C LEU A 441 16.67 17.73 30.13
#